data_AF-A0A1Q7Y044-F1
#
_entry.id   AF-A0A1Q7Y044-F1
#
_cell.length_a   1.000
_cell.length_b   1.000
_cell.length_c   1.000
_cell.angle_alpha   90.00
_cell.angle_beta   90.00
_cell.angle_gamma   90.00
#
_symmetry.space_group_name_H-M   'P 1'
#
loop_
_entity.id
_entity.type
_entity.pdbx_description
1 polymer ?
#
loop_
_entity_poly.entity_id
_entity_poly.type
_entity_poly.pdbx_seq_one_letter_code
_entity_poly.pdbx_strand_id
1 'polypeptide(L)'
;MRWTGALLAGGLLFLQTGGGTGLGHAVDGITRSSTAPVPTVTPLPAPRPDSVWVPDRYLPTPHTGGTVLVPGHWERRVSDHESYVPPLTTINPADGRLQTFPAGVRPRAEERTAP
;
A
#
# COMPACT_ATOMS: atom_id res chain seq x y z
N MET A 1 -29.77 -64.36 -3.27
CA MET A 1 -29.82 -62.90 -3.01
C MET A 1 -30.00 -62.75 -1.50
N ARG A 2 -29.17 -62.09 -0.70
CA ARG A 2 -28.80 -60.67 -0.71
C ARG A 2 -27.52 -60.50 0.14
N TRP A 3 -26.38 -60.17 -0.46
CA TRP A 3 -25.09 -59.91 0.23
C TRP A 3 -24.47 -58.57 -0.25
N THR A 4 -25.31 -57.62 -0.64
CA THR A 4 -24.89 -56.33 -1.21
C THR A 4 -24.95 -55.15 -0.21
N GLY A 5 -25.32 -55.39 1.05
CA GLY A 5 -25.51 -54.32 2.04
C GLY A 5 -24.26 -53.89 2.82
N ALA A 6 -23.24 -54.74 2.94
CA ALA A 6 -22.09 -54.47 3.83
C ALA A 6 -21.01 -53.56 3.22
N LEU A 7 -20.89 -53.51 1.89
CA LEU A 7 -19.82 -52.74 1.22
C LEU A 7 -20.11 -51.23 1.14
N LEU A 8 -21.38 -50.82 1.19
CA LEU A 8 -21.74 -49.39 1.15
C LEU A 8 -21.52 -48.69 2.50
N ALA A 9 -21.68 -49.41 3.62
CA ALA A 9 -21.46 -48.84 4.95
C ALA A 9 -19.96 -48.58 5.24
N GLY A 10 -19.07 -49.48 4.80
CA GLY A 10 -17.62 -49.29 4.96
C GLY A 10 -17.04 -48.17 4.09
N GLY A 11 -17.54 -48.02 2.86
CA GLY A 11 -17.12 -46.96 1.94
C GLY A 11 -17.51 -45.56 2.39
N LEU A 12 -18.69 -45.40 3.01
CA LEU A 12 -19.06 -44.11 3.60
C LEU A 12 -18.19 -43.78 4.82
N LEU A 13 -17.87 -44.73 5.70
CA LEU A 13 -17.09 -44.46 6.92
C LEU A 13 -15.66 -43.97 6.63
N PHE A 14 -15.08 -44.37 5.50
CA PHE A 14 -13.77 -43.89 5.04
C PHE A 14 -13.79 -42.45 4.49
N LEU A 15 -14.93 -42.01 3.92
CA LEU A 15 -15.08 -40.67 3.38
C LEU A 15 -15.21 -39.59 4.46
N GLN A 16 -15.73 -39.96 5.63
CA GLN A 16 -15.94 -39.06 6.76
C GLN A 16 -14.71 -38.92 7.68
N THR A 17 -13.68 -39.77 7.51
CA THR A 17 -12.40 -39.63 8.22
C THR A 17 -11.36 -38.78 7.48
N GLY A 18 -11.61 -38.41 6.21
CA GLY A 18 -10.66 -37.65 5.38
C GLY A 18 -10.77 -36.12 5.45
N GLY A 19 -11.75 -35.57 6.18
CA GLY A 19 -12.09 -34.13 6.12
C GLY A 19 -11.65 -33.26 7.30
N GLY A 20 -10.90 -33.81 8.26
CA GLY A 20 -10.63 -33.14 9.54
C GLY A 20 -9.46 -32.16 9.57
N THR A 21 -8.55 -32.20 8.60
CA THR A 21 -7.28 -31.47 8.70
C THR A 21 -7.33 -30.08 8.05
N GLY A 22 -8.07 -29.90 6.95
CA GLY A 22 -8.07 -28.64 6.18
C GLY A 22 -8.70 -27.46 6.91
N LEU A 23 -9.84 -27.66 7.59
CA LEU A 23 -10.54 -26.59 8.30
C LEU A 23 -9.81 -26.15 9.57
N GLY A 24 -9.26 -27.10 10.33
CA GLY A 24 -8.44 -26.79 11.50
C GLY A 24 -7.21 -25.96 11.12
N HIS A 25 -6.49 -26.38 10.07
CA HIS A 25 -5.35 -25.63 9.56
C HIS A 25 -5.69 -24.23 9.04
N ALA A 26 -6.88 -24.04 8.45
CA ALA A 26 -7.34 -22.73 8.00
C ALA A 26 -7.63 -21.79 9.18
N VAL A 27 -8.32 -22.29 10.21
CA VAL A 27 -8.60 -21.53 11.44
C VAL A 27 -7.30 -21.19 12.17
N ASP A 28 -6.38 -22.15 12.32
CA ASP A 28 -5.06 -21.92 12.90
C ASP A 28 -4.26 -20.87 12.13
N GLY A 29 -4.38 -20.86 10.80
CA GLY A 29 -3.77 -19.87 9.92
C GLY A 29 -4.32 -18.46 10.15
N ILE A 30 -5.65 -18.34 10.28
CA ILE A 30 -6.32 -17.07 10.58
C ILE A 30 -5.90 -16.57 11.97
N THR A 31 -6.01 -17.41 12.99
CA THR A 31 -5.63 -17.05 14.37
C THR A 31 -4.16 -16.63 14.44
N ARG A 32 -3.26 -17.35 13.77
CA ARG A 32 -1.83 -17.00 13.71
C ARG A 32 -1.60 -15.66 13.02
N SER A 33 -2.32 -15.38 11.92
CA SER A 33 -2.22 -14.10 11.21
C SER A 33 -2.73 -12.94 12.05
N SER A 34 -3.89 -13.10 12.69
CA SER A 34 -4.52 -12.06 13.51
C SER A 34 -3.80 -11.78 14.83
N THR A 35 -3.04 -12.75 15.35
CA THR A 35 -2.24 -12.61 16.59
C THR A 35 -0.76 -12.39 16.31
N ALA A 36 -0.36 -12.32 15.04
CA ALA A 36 1.01 -12.04 14.68
C ALA A 36 1.44 -10.67 15.23
N PRO A 37 2.66 -10.54 15.77
CA PRO A 37 3.20 -9.25 16.14
C PRO A 37 3.18 -8.30 14.94
N VAL A 38 2.74 -7.06 15.15
CA VAL A 38 2.87 -6.02 14.12
C VAL A 38 4.35 -5.85 13.81
N PRO A 39 4.77 -5.92 12.52
CA PRO A 39 6.14 -5.66 12.15
C PRO A 39 6.59 -4.33 12.75
N THR A 40 7.58 -4.37 13.63
CA THR A 40 8.15 -3.16 14.22
C THR A 40 9.01 -2.51 13.15
N VAL A 41 8.48 -1.46 12.53
CA VAL A 41 9.26 -0.58 11.67
C VAL A 41 10.10 0.34 12.56
N THR A 42 11.36 0.55 12.16
CA THR A 42 12.21 1.57 12.78
C THR A 42 11.45 2.89 12.82
N PRO A 43 11.35 3.56 13.98
CA PRO A 43 10.69 4.85 14.06
C PRO A 43 11.29 5.79 13.02
N LEU A 44 10.44 6.41 12.18
CA LEU A 44 10.93 7.48 11.34
C LEU A 44 11.47 8.59 12.26
N PRO A 45 12.65 9.15 11.95
CA PRO A 45 13.14 10.33 12.66
C PRO A 45 12.04 11.39 12.70
N ALA A 46 11.87 12.05 13.85
CA ALA A 46 10.95 13.18 13.94
C ALA A 46 11.25 14.19 12.82
N PRO A 47 10.22 14.82 12.21
CA PRO A 47 10.43 15.87 11.23
C PRO A 47 11.39 16.92 11.80
N ARG A 48 12.40 17.29 11.01
CA ARG A 48 13.36 18.31 11.45
C ARG A 48 12.63 19.66 11.58
N PRO A 49 13.12 20.62 12.41
CA PRO A 49 12.47 21.92 12.58
C PRO A 49 12.30 22.72 11.28
N ASP A 50 13.12 22.42 10.28
CA ASP A 50 13.10 23.00 8.94
C ASP A 50 12.20 22.21 7.96
N SER A 51 11.51 21.16 8.41
CA SER A 51 10.62 20.35 7.56
C SER A 51 9.21 20.95 7.50
N VAL A 52 8.65 21.03 6.30
CA VAL A 52 7.30 21.54 6.03
C VAL A 52 6.49 20.44 5.35
N TRP A 53 5.29 20.17 5.87
CA TRP A 53 4.36 19.25 5.22
C TRP A 53 3.69 19.95 4.03
N VAL A 54 3.81 19.36 2.86
CA VAL A 54 3.07 19.75 1.67
C VAL A 54 1.94 18.75 1.49
N PRO A 55 0.66 19.19 1.51
CA PRO A 55 -0.48 18.30 1.31
C PRO A 55 -0.56 17.81 -0.14
N ASP A 56 -1.50 16.91 -0.43
CA ASP A 56 -1.81 16.49 -1.80
C ASP A 56 -2.13 17.69 -2.69
N ARG A 57 -1.60 17.68 -3.92
CA ARG A 57 -1.82 18.76 -4.90
C ARG A 57 -2.21 18.20 -6.25
N TYR A 58 -3.21 18.83 -6.88
CA TYR A 58 -3.54 18.61 -8.27
C TYR A 58 -2.94 19.75 -9.11
N LEU A 59 -1.98 19.42 -9.96
CA LEU A 59 -1.28 20.40 -10.81
C LEU A 59 -1.68 20.23 -12.28
N PRO A 60 -1.87 21.32 -13.04
CA PRO A 60 -2.20 21.23 -14.46
C PRO A 60 -1.02 20.66 -15.27
N THR A 61 -1.33 19.82 -16.25
CA THR A 61 -0.33 19.26 -17.19
C THR A 61 -0.33 20.08 -18.48
N PRO A 62 0.80 20.73 -18.86
CA PRO A 62 0.82 21.65 -20.00
C PRO A 62 0.46 21.02 -21.35
N HIS A 63 0.72 19.73 -21.53
CA HIS A 63 0.63 19.06 -22.84
C HIS A 63 -0.64 18.24 -23.04
N THR A 64 -1.29 17.82 -21.95
CA THR A 64 -2.42 16.88 -21.98
C THR A 64 -3.74 17.50 -21.56
N GLY A 65 -3.75 18.74 -21.06
CA GLY A 65 -4.96 19.42 -20.57
C GLY A 65 -5.59 18.80 -19.32
N GLY A 66 -4.97 17.75 -18.76
CA GLY A 66 -5.39 17.09 -17.52
C GLY A 66 -4.65 17.62 -16.30
N THR A 67 -4.91 17.01 -15.15
CA THR A 67 -4.17 17.26 -13.91
C THR A 67 -3.25 16.09 -13.59
N VAL A 68 -2.26 16.33 -12.74
CA VAL A 68 -1.45 15.29 -12.11
C VAL A 68 -1.58 15.42 -10.59
N LEU A 69 -1.77 14.30 -9.91
CA LEU A 69 -1.75 14.22 -8.45
C LEU A 69 -0.30 14.12 -7.98
N VAL A 70 0.11 15.07 -7.15
CA VAL A 70 1.33 15.01 -6.35
C VAL A 70 0.92 14.61 -4.93
N PRO A 71 1.26 13.40 -4.46
CA PRO A 71 0.97 12.98 -3.10
C PRO A 71 1.67 13.85 -2.06
N GLY A 72 1.06 13.93 -0.88
CA GLY A 72 1.57 14.66 0.25
C GLY A 72 2.96 14.18 0.66
N HIS A 73 3.84 15.12 0.95
CA HIS A 73 5.24 14.84 1.24
C HIS A 73 5.83 15.92 2.15
N TRP A 74 6.96 15.58 2.77
CA TRP A 74 7.76 16.53 3.54
C TRP A 74 8.81 17.19 2.64
N GLU A 75 8.87 18.52 2.67
CA GLU A 75 9.97 19.31 2.12
C GLU A 75 10.86 19.84 3.23
N ARG A 76 12.12 20.15 2.93
CA ARG A 76 13.03 20.82 3.87
C ARG A 76 13.27 22.26 3.42
N ARG A 77 12.92 23.24 4.25
CA ARG A 77 13.17 24.66 3.99
C ARG A 77 14.66 24.92 3.83
N VAL A 78 15.05 25.55 2.73
CA VAL A 78 16.41 25.99 2.45
C VAL A 78 16.52 27.50 2.68
N SER A 79 15.50 28.26 2.30
CA SER A 79 15.43 29.71 2.48
C SER A 79 13.97 30.19 2.61
N ASP A 80 13.78 31.50 2.56
CA ASP A 80 12.44 32.09 2.55
C ASP A 80 11.64 31.81 1.27
N HIS A 81 12.31 31.43 0.19
CA HIS A 81 11.67 31.12 -1.10
C HIS A 81 12.00 29.73 -1.65
N GLU A 82 12.95 29.01 -1.04
CA GLU A 82 13.38 27.72 -1.55
C GLU A 82 13.18 26.59 -0.54
N SER A 83 12.81 25.43 -1.09
CA SER A 83 12.71 24.16 -0.39
C SER A 83 13.51 23.09 -1.13
N TYR A 84 14.19 22.24 -0.38
CA TYR A 84 14.66 20.96 -0.89
C TYR A 84 13.48 19.98 -0.93
N VAL A 85 13.11 19.61 -2.15
CA VAL A 85 12.02 18.67 -2.46
C VAL A 85 12.62 17.26 -2.60
N PRO A 86 12.05 16.24 -1.92
CA PRO A 86 12.49 14.86 -2.09
C PRO A 86 12.17 14.34 -3.50
N PRO A 87 12.65 13.14 -3.90
CA PRO A 87 12.14 12.50 -5.10
C PRO A 87 10.63 12.36 -5.00
N LEU A 88 9.90 12.75 -6.04
CA LEU A 88 8.44 12.68 -6.08
C LEU A 88 7.98 11.65 -7.09
N THR A 89 6.92 10.93 -6.76
CA THR A 89 6.16 10.11 -7.71
C THR A 89 4.77 10.69 -7.83
N THR A 90 4.44 11.13 -9.03
CA THR A 90 3.13 11.69 -9.34
C THR A 90 2.26 10.65 -10.02
N ILE A 91 0.94 10.84 -9.93
CA ILE A 91 -0.07 9.93 -10.45
C ILE A 91 -0.92 10.71 -11.46
N ASN A 92 -1.05 10.20 -12.69
CA ASN A 92 -2.09 10.66 -13.59
C ASN A 92 -3.44 10.11 -13.11
N PRO A 93 -4.38 10.95 -12.64
CA PRO A 93 -5.65 10.48 -12.11
C PRO A 93 -6.56 9.86 -13.17
N ALA A 94 -6.32 10.11 -14.47
CA ALA A 94 -7.15 9.57 -15.54
C ALA A 94 -6.87 8.09 -15.84
N ASP A 95 -5.62 7.65 -15.72
CA ASP A 95 -5.18 6.30 -16.10
C ASP A 95 -4.29 5.59 -15.06
N GLY A 96 -4.01 6.24 -13.92
CA GLY A 96 -3.19 5.70 -12.84
C GLY A 96 -1.69 5.65 -13.14
N ARG A 97 -1.22 6.20 -14.26
CA ARG A 97 0.21 6.15 -14.63
C ARG A 97 1.06 6.95 -13.65
N LEU A 98 2.23 6.39 -13.35
CA LEU A 98 3.22 6.99 -12.46
C LEU A 98 4.30 7.74 -13.25
N GLN A 99 4.75 8.87 -12.72
CA GLN A 99 5.93 9.59 -13.20
C GLN A 99 6.81 10.00 -12.03
N THR A 100 8.12 9.77 -12.14
CA THR A 100 9.08 10.12 -11.09
C THR A 100 9.84 11.39 -11.44
N PHE A 101 10.00 12.26 -10.45
CA PHE A 101 10.79 13.48 -10.52
C PHE A 101 11.97 13.38 -9.55
N PRO A 102 13.17 13.81 -9.96
CA PRO A 102 14.33 13.79 -9.08
C PRO A 102 14.17 14.80 -7.95
N ALA A 103 14.85 14.52 -6.83
CA ALA A 103 15.01 15.47 -5.74
C ALA A 103 15.75 16.73 -6.21
N GLY A 104 15.50 17.85 -5.54
CA GLY A 104 16.22 19.09 -5.83
C GLY A 104 15.71 20.29 -5.05
N VAL A 105 16.46 21.38 -5.12
CA VAL A 105 16.03 22.68 -4.60
C VAL A 105 15.07 23.31 -5.60
N ARG A 106 13.91 23.75 -5.11
CA ARG A 106 12.83 24.34 -5.92
C ARG A 106 12.20 25.51 -5.15
N PRO A 107 11.46 26.40 -5.82
CA PRO A 107 10.59 27.37 -5.14
C PRO A 107 9.63 26.66 -4.18
N ARG A 108 9.08 27.38 -3.19
CA ARG A 108 8.10 26.81 -2.25
C ARG A 108 6.87 26.25 -2.93
N ALA A 109 6.21 25.29 -2.29
CA ALA A 109 5.07 24.59 -2.87
C ALA A 109 4.00 25.55 -3.41
N GLU A 110 3.57 26.56 -2.64
CA GLU A 110 2.63 27.60 -3.07
C GLU A 110 3.06 28.39 -4.32
N GLU A 111 4.35 28.49 -4.62
CA GLU A 111 4.90 29.23 -5.76
C GLU A 111 5.05 28.37 -7.03
N ARG A 112 4.90 27.04 -6.91
CA ARG A 112 5.14 26.10 -8.02
C ARG A 112 3.89 25.76 -8.80
N THR A 113 4.02 25.70 -10.12
CA THR A 113 3.03 25.14 -11.06
C THR A 113 3.36 23.71 -11.50
N ALA A 114 4.48 23.15 -11.04
CA ALA A 114 4.98 21.81 -11.33
C ALA A 114 5.37 21.07 -10.04
N PRO A 115 5.46 19.73 -10.05
CA PRO A 115 5.84 18.92 -8.89
C PRO A 115 7.15 19.40 -8.25
#